data_AF-A0A971QAF9-F1
#
_entry.id   AF-A0A971QAF9-F1
#
_cell.length_a   1.000
_cell.length_b   1.000
_cell.length_c   1.000
_cell.angle_alpha   90.00
_cell.angle_beta   90.00
_cell.angle_gamma   90.00
#
_symmetry.space_group_name_H-M   'P 1'
#
loop_
_entity.id
_entity.type
_entity.pdbx_description
1 polymer ?
#
loop_
_entity_poly.entity_id
_entity_poly.type
_entity_poly.pdbx_seq_one_letter_code
_entity_poly.pdbx_strand_id
1 'polypeptide(L)'
;MARQQRDISVSEFFAKNRHLLGFDNKRKALLMTVKEAVDNALDACEEAGHTPDLEITLRQVGEDRFRVIIRDNGPGIIKQQIPNIFGKLLYGSKFHRLKMSRGQQGIGISAAGMYGLLTTGKSVIITSRTSSKKQAHYYEIQIDTKKNAPNIVKEEVIDVDWPHGTQVEIELVGSYNKGRQSVDEYLEQTAIANPHARIAYTPPVGDRVVFDRGTKVMPVQTSEIRPHPYGVELGMLIKLLHETRSHWLSGFLQSEFCRVGPKVAEEICKTARLNPRAQPKRIARQEAEKLYEAIQNTKLMAPPTNCLSPIGAEQILTGLLKG
;
A
#
# COMPACT_ATOMS: atom_id res chain seq x y z
N MET A 1 31.74 14.64 21.96
CA MET A 1 31.13 13.77 20.93
C MET A 1 29.62 13.59 21.08
N ALA A 2 29.03 13.53 22.29
CA ALA A 2 27.57 13.38 22.46
C ALA A 2 26.69 14.58 21.99
N ARG A 3 27.24 15.81 21.90
CA ARG A 3 26.47 17.02 21.49
C ARG A 3 26.10 17.10 20.01
N GLN A 4 26.59 16.19 19.16
CA GLN A 4 26.28 16.16 17.72
C GLN A 4 25.24 15.09 17.34
N GLN A 5 24.76 14.30 18.30
CA GLN A 5 23.69 13.33 18.06
C GLN A 5 22.38 14.10 17.80
N ARG A 6 21.74 13.82 16.66
CA ARG A 6 20.46 14.39 16.27
C ARG A 6 19.57 13.27 15.76
N ASP A 7 18.34 13.22 16.26
CA ASP A 7 17.29 12.37 15.71
C ASP A 7 16.86 12.92 14.35
N ILE A 8 16.61 12.01 13.41
CA ILE A 8 16.08 12.34 12.08
C ILE A 8 14.70 11.73 11.91
N SER A 9 13.81 12.44 11.25
CA SER A 9 12.50 11.91 10.91
C SER A 9 12.61 10.80 9.86
N VAL A 10 11.61 9.94 9.77
CA VAL A 10 11.50 8.92 8.70
C VAL A 10 11.58 9.55 7.32
N SER A 11 10.93 10.70 7.14
CA SER A 11 10.93 11.44 5.87
C SER A 11 12.29 12.06 5.56
N GLU A 12 13.03 12.50 6.57
CA GLU A 12 14.40 12.96 6.39
C GLU A 12 15.34 11.80 6.04
N PHE A 13 15.17 10.64 6.68
CA PHE A 13 15.93 9.44 6.37
C PHE A 13 15.74 9.02 4.90
N PHE A 14 14.51 8.99 4.42
CA PHE A 14 14.22 8.62 3.03
C PHE A 14 14.59 9.70 2.01
N ALA A 15 14.46 10.98 2.37
CA ALA A 15 14.96 12.07 1.53
C ALA A 15 16.47 11.95 1.30
N LYS A 16 17.23 11.52 2.32
CA LYS A 16 18.67 11.23 2.21
C LYS A 16 18.96 9.91 1.51
N ASN A 17 18.08 8.92 1.63
CA ASN A 17 18.27 7.55 1.12
C ASN A 17 17.21 7.14 0.07
N ARG A 18 17.04 7.96 -0.97
CA ARG A 18 16.01 7.77 -2.02
C ARG A 18 16.08 6.42 -2.74
N HIS A 19 17.26 5.82 -2.81
CA HIS A 19 17.47 4.50 -3.41
C HIS A 19 16.72 3.38 -2.67
N LEU A 20 16.49 3.52 -1.35
CA LEU A 20 15.70 2.56 -0.56
C LEU A 20 14.21 2.55 -0.94
N LEU A 21 13.75 3.59 -1.64
CA LEU A 21 12.38 3.74 -2.11
C LEU A 21 12.22 3.44 -3.61
N GLY A 22 13.27 2.96 -4.28
CA GLY A 22 13.25 2.70 -5.73
C GLY A 22 13.43 3.96 -6.59
N PHE A 23 13.82 5.09 -6.00
CA PHE A 23 14.11 6.35 -6.70
C PHE A 23 15.63 6.57 -6.85
N ASP A 24 16.34 5.53 -7.29
CA ASP A 24 17.79 5.51 -7.49
C ASP A 24 18.23 6.24 -8.76
N ASN A 25 17.46 6.13 -9.85
CA ASN A 25 17.74 6.75 -11.14
C ASN A 25 16.49 7.32 -11.81
N LYS A 26 16.68 8.25 -12.76
CA LYS A 26 15.60 8.99 -13.45
C LYS A 26 14.57 8.07 -14.12
N ARG A 27 15.02 6.95 -14.68
CA ARG A 27 14.15 5.98 -15.37
C ARG A 27 13.25 5.24 -14.40
N LYS A 28 13.83 4.65 -13.35
CA LYS A 28 13.07 3.95 -12.30
C LYS A 28 12.16 4.90 -11.53
N ALA A 29 12.57 6.15 -11.31
CA ALA A 29 11.75 7.14 -10.61
C ALA A 29 10.39 7.37 -11.30
N LEU A 30 10.38 7.52 -12.63
CA LEU A 30 9.15 7.69 -13.40
C LEU A 30 8.28 6.43 -13.34
N LEU A 31 8.88 5.26 -13.59
CA LEU A 31 8.19 3.97 -13.51
C LEU A 31 7.59 3.71 -12.12
N MET A 32 8.36 3.94 -11.06
CA MET A 32 7.94 3.75 -9.68
C MET A 32 6.77 4.67 -9.31
N THR A 33 6.79 5.92 -9.77
CA THR A 33 5.70 6.87 -9.55
C THR A 33 4.41 6.39 -10.21
N VAL A 34 4.48 5.96 -11.47
CA VAL A 34 3.31 5.42 -12.18
C VAL A 34 2.81 4.15 -11.49
N LYS A 35 3.72 3.23 -11.15
CA LYS A 35 3.37 1.99 -10.46
C LYS A 35 2.62 2.24 -9.16
N GLU A 36 3.16 3.08 -8.27
CA GLU A 36 2.52 3.33 -6.97
C GLU A 36 1.18 4.03 -7.09
N ALA A 37 1.00 4.92 -8.07
CA ALA A 37 -0.27 5.57 -8.30
C ALA A 37 -1.32 4.61 -8.92
N VAL A 38 -0.91 3.77 -9.88
CA VAL A 38 -1.79 2.76 -10.51
C VAL A 38 -2.21 1.69 -9.50
N ASP A 39 -1.26 1.16 -8.71
CA ASP A 39 -1.54 0.15 -7.68
C ASP A 39 -2.55 0.66 -6.64
N ASN A 40 -2.43 1.94 -6.23
CA ASN A 40 -3.37 2.56 -5.30
C ASN A 40 -4.74 2.82 -5.92
N ALA A 41 -4.80 3.22 -7.19
CA ALA A 41 -6.05 3.39 -7.94
C ALA A 41 -6.80 2.06 -8.08
N LEU A 42 -6.12 0.98 -8.45
CA LEU A 42 -6.70 -0.35 -8.57
C LEU A 42 -7.23 -0.86 -7.22
N ASP A 43 -6.40 -0.79 -6.17
CA ASP A 43 -6.81 -1.20 -4.82
C ASP A 43 -8.04 -0.41 -4.34
N ALA A 44 -8.10 0.91 -4.57
CA ALA A 44 -9.22 1.74 -4.15
C ALA A 44 -10.52 1.40 -4.89
N CYS A 45 -10.45 1.12 -6.19
CA CYS A 45 -11.60 0.69 -6.97
C CYS A 45 -12.11 -0.67 -6.51
N GLU A 46 -11.20 -1.64 -6.36
CA GLU A 46 -11.53 -3.01 -5.97
C GLU A 46 -12.14 -3.08 -4.58
N GLU A 47 -11.55 -2.40 -3.59
CA GLU A 47 -12.07 -2.35 -2.21
C GLU A 47 -13.46 -1.73 -2.13
N ALA A 48 -13.81 -0.83 -3.04
CA ALA A 48 -15.14 -0.23 -3.15
C ALA A 48 -16.12 -1.03 -4.04
N GLY A 49 -15.69 -2.13 -4.65
CA GLY A 49 -16.49 -2.92 -5.57
C GLY A 49 -16.76 -2.23 -6.92
N HIS A 50 -15.96 -1.23 -7.28
CA HIS A 50 -16.04 -0.56 -8.58
C HIS A 50 -15.14 -1.26 -9.60
N THR A 51 -15.64 -1.51 -10.81
CA THR A 51 -14.79 -1.95 -11.92
C THR A 51 -13.81 -0.84 -12.28
N PRO A 52 -12.49 -1.05 -12.15
CA PRO A 52 -11.52 0.04 -12.30
C PRO A 52 -11.57 0.66 -13.70
N ASP A 53 -11.55 1.97 -13.76
CA ASP A 53 -11.40 2.81 -14.95
C ASP A 53 -10.33 3.85 -14.68
N LEU A 54 -9.15 3.67 -15.27
CA LEU A 54 -7.99 4.51 -15.02
C LEU A 54 -7.68 5.33 -16.27
N GLU A 55 -7.57 6.65 -16.09
CA GLU A 55 -7.02 7.57 -17.10
C GLU A 55 -5.62 7.99 -16.64
N ILE A 56 -4.62 7.61 -17.42
CA ILE A 56 -3.20 7.83 -17.15
C ILE A 56 -2.65 8.72 -18.23
N THR A 57 -2.03 9.82 -17.85
CA THR A 57 -1.40 10.77 -18.78
C THR A 57 -0.01 11.11 -18.30
N LEU A 58 0.97 10.92 -19.17
CA LEU A 58 2.34 11.36 -18.97
C LEU A 58 2.63 12.52 -19.91
N ARG A 59 2.96 13.69 -19.38
CA ARG A 59 3.35 14.86 -20.17
C ARG A 59 4.80 15.22 -19.91
N GLN A 60 5.58 15.38 -20.96
CA GLN A 60 6.90 16.00 -20.85
C GLN A 60 6.74 17.51 -20.74
N VAL A 61 7.19 18.09 -19.63
CA VAL A 61 7.06 19.55 -19.33
C VAL A 61 8.40 20.27 -19.36
N GLY A 62 9.49 19.53 -19.58
CA GLY A 62 10.85 20.02 -19.78
C GLY A 62 11.76 18.85 -20.19
N GLU A 63 13.04 19.12 -20.44
CA GLU A 63 13.99 18.12 -20.96
C GLU A 63 13.98 16.81 -20.15
N ASP A 64 14.18 16.90 -18.83
CA ASP A 64 14.14 15.78 -17.90
C ASP A 64 12.93 15.84 -16.94
N ARG A 65 11.86 16.58 -17.31
CA ARG A 65 10.73 16.80 -16.39
C ARG A 65 9.43 16.24 -16.96
N PHE A 66 8.76 15.45 -16.14
CA PHE A 66 7.51 14.80 -16.50
C PHE A 66 6.44 15.11 -15.47
N ARG A 67 5.22 15.33 -15.95
CA ARG A 67 4.01 15.38 -15.13
C ARG A 67 3.24 14.08 -15.32
N VAL A 68 3.13 13.33 -14.23
CA VAL A 68 2.32 12.11 -14.14
C VAL A 68 0.95 12.50 -13.63
N ILE A 69 -0.10 12.22 -14.41
CA ILE A 69 -1.50 12.47 -14.05
C ILE A 69 -2.22 11.13 -14.09
N ILE A 70 -2.76 10.69 -12.96
CA ILE A 70 -3.51 9.42 -12.88
C ILE A 70 -4.84 9.71 -12.20
N ARG A 71 -5.93 9.37 -12.89
CA ARG A 71 -7.29 9.48 -12.38
C ARG A 71 -7.95 8.11 -12.32
N ASP A 72 -8.57 7.81 -11.20
CA ASP A 72 -9.40 6.63 -10.99
C ASP A 72 -10.89 6.97 -10.87
N ASN A 73 -11.74 5.96 -11.01
CA ASN A 73 -13.16 5.99 -10.68
C ASN A 73 -13.47 5.30 -9.34
N GLY A 74 -12.54 5.32 -8.39
CA GLY A 74 -12.71 4.74 -7.06
C GLY A 74 -13.68 5.54 -6.19
N PRO A 75 -13.77 5.24 -4.88
CA PRO A 75 -14.71 5.89 -3.97
C PRO A 75 -14.37 7.36 -3.66
N GLY A 76 -13.24 7.87 -4.15
CA GLY A 76 -12.65 9.12 -3.71
C GLY A 76 -12.09 9.03 -2.28
N ILE A 77 -11.46 10.11 -1.84
CA ILE A 77 -10.84 10.23 -0.52
C ILE A 77 -11.58 11.32 0.25
N ILE A 78 -11.94 11.03 1.49
CA ILE A 78 -12.54 12.04 2.36
C ILE A 78 -11.54 13.18 2.65
N LYS A 79 -12.05 14.42 2.65
CA LYS A 79 -11.26 15.65 2.78
C LYS A 79 -10.17 15.58 3.86
N GLN A 80 -10.51 15.09 5.05
CA GLN A 80 -9.62 15.04 6.21
C GLN A 80 -8.43 14.07 6.05
N GLN A 81 -8.54 13.10 5.15
CA GLN A 81 -7.51 12.07 4.94
C GLN A 81 -6.53 12.43 3.83
N ILE A 82 -6.93 13.29 2.89
CA ILE A 82 -6.10 13.67 1.72
C ILE A 82 -4.70 14.16 2.16
N PRO A 83 -4.56 15.14 3.08
CA PRO A 83 -3.23 15.61 3.47
C PRO A 83 -2.35 14.50 4.03
N ASN A 84 -2.91 13.64 4.89
CA ASN A 84 -2.12 12.59 5.54
C ASN A 84 -1.67 11.49 4.56
N ILE A 85 -2.51 11.12 3.59
CA ILE A 85 -2.16 10.09 2.60
C ILE A 85 -0.98 10.55 1.72
N PHE A 86 -0.99 11.81 1.28
CA PHE A 86 0.02 12.28 0.31
C PHE A 86 1.21 13.02 0.95
N GLY A 87 1.05 13.56 2.16
CA GLY A 87 2.07 14.38 2.83
C GLY A 87 2.67 13.76 4.10
N LYS A 88 2.39 12.50 4.42
CA LYS A 88 3.00 11.79 5.55
C LYS A 88 3.48 10.40 5.13
N LEU A 89 4.77 10.12 5.35
CA LEU A 89 5.30 8.77 5.17
C LEU A 89 4.83 7.86 6.31
N LEU A 90 4.70 6.58 5.99
CA LEU A 90 4.21 5.54 6.91
C LEU A 90 2.78 5.78 7.41
N TYR A 91 1.92 6.36 6.54
CA TYR A 91 0.53 6.63 6.85
C TYR A 91 -0.39 5.81 5.93
N GLY A 92 -1.32 5.06 6.53
CA GLY A 92 -2.27 4.27 5.75
C GLY A 92 -3.00 3.23 6.59
N SER A 93 -4.09 2.71 6.03
CA SER A 93 -4.88 1.62 6.63
C SER A 93 -4.23 0.24 6.46
N LYS A 94 -3.22 0.11 5.59
CA LYS A 94 -2.63 -1.19 5.19
C LYS A 94 -1.58 -1.75 6.16
N PHE A 95 -1.07 -0.96 7.12
CA PHE A 95 0.02 -1.38 8.03
C PHE A 95 -0.35 -2.43 9.06
N HIS A 96 -1.60 -2.44 9.50
CA HIS A 96 -2.04 -3.24 10.65
C HIS A 96 -2.80 -4.50 10.21
N ARG A 97 -2.98 -4.69 8.91
CA ARG A 97 -3.80 -5.76 8.34
C ARG A 97 -2.93 -6.74 7.58
N LEU A 98 -2.99 -8.02 7.94
CA LEU A 98 -2.38 -9.07 7.14
C LEU A 98 -3.43 -9.56 6.12
N LYS A 99 -3.46 -8.90 4.95
CA LYS A 99 -4.19 -9.35 3.76
C LYS A 99 -3.34 -9.08 2.52
N MET A 100 -3.56 -9.85 1.46
CA MET A 100 -2.93 -9.55 0.16
C MET A 100 -3.48 -8.23 -0.39
N SER A 101 -2.58 -7.31 -0.71
CA SER A 101 -2.83 -6.04 -1.41
C SER A 101 -1.59 -5.67 -2.24
N ARG A 102 -1.74 -4.82 -3.27
CA ARG A 102 -0.61 -4.42 -4.14
C ARG A 102 0.43 -3.60 -3.38
N GLY A 103 -0.02 -2.68 -2.52
CA GLY A 103 0.84 -1.93 -1.60
C GLY A 103 0.85 -2.52 -0.19
N GLN A 104 2.04 -2.69 0.42
CA GLN A 104 2.19 -3.19 1.80
C GLN A 104 2.58 -2.12 2.81
N GLN A 105 3.45 -1.20 2.44
CA GLN A 105 4.17 -0.38 3.41
C GLN A 105 3.67 1.06 3.54
N GLY A 106 2.57 1.46 2.88
CA GLY A 106 2.00 2.82 2.99
C GLY A 106 3.00 3.98 2.80
N ILE A 107 4.04 3.75 1.98
CA ILE A 107 5.10 4.71 1.67
C ILE A 107 4.99 5.18 0.21
N GLY A 108 4.48 4.33 -0.69
CA GLY A 108 4.67 4.45 -2.13
C GLY A 108 4.33 5.81 -2.73
N ILE A 109 3.06 6.22 -2.63
CA ILE A 109 2.61 7.46 -3.28
C ILE A 109 3.17 8.71 -2.60
N SER A 110 3.33 8.68 -1.28
CA SER A 110 3.92 9.76 -0.50
C SER A 110 5.42 9.91 -0.81
N ALA A 111 6.12 8.81 -1.08
CA ALA A 111 7.51 8.80 -1.55
C ALA A 111 7.64 9.37 -2.97
N ALA A 112 6.72 9.02 -3.88
CA ALA A 112 6.68 9.62 -5.21
C ALA A 112 6.45 11.14 -5.14
N GLY A 113 5.53 11.57 -4.26
CA GLY A 113 5.29 12.99 -3.98
C GLY A 113 6.50 13.71 -3.41
N MET A 114 7.19 13.09 -2.44
CA MET A 114 8.44 13.60 -1.89
C MET A 114 9.53 13.72 -2.95
N TYR A 115 9.69 12.71 -3.81
CA TYR A 115 10.66 12.74 -4.88
C TYR A 115 10.36 13.87 -5.88
N GLY A 116 9.09 14.04 -6.27
CA GLY A 116 8.66 15.15 -7.11
C GLY A 116 9.00 16.50 -6.49
N LEU A 117 8.66 16.71 -5.22
CA LEU A 117 8.98 17.93 -4.48
C LEU A 117 10.48 18.20 -4.40
N LEU A 118 11.29 17.19 -4.05
CA LEU A 118 12.75 17.35 -3.92
C LEU A 118 13.45 17.62 -5.25
N THR A 119 12.89 17.16 -6.37
CA THR A 119 13.52 17.28 -7.69
C THR A 119 13.02 18.48 -8.50
N THR A 120 11.78 18.92 -8.28
CA THR A 120 11.16 20.00 -9.08
C THR A 120 10.74 21.21 -8.24
N GLY A 121 10.59 21.04 -6.92
CA GLY A 121 10.04 22.05 -6.01
C GLY A 121 8.52 22.20 -6.11
N LYS A 122 7.84 21.39 -6.92
CA LYS A 122 6.39 21.48 -7.12
C LYS A 122 5.64 20.61 -6.11
N SER A 123 4.49 21.11 -5.67
CA SER A 123 3.56 20.40 -4.81
C SER A 123 2.91 19.24 -5.57
N VAL A 124 2.51 18.20 -4.83
CA VAL A 124 1.61 17.17 -5.37
C VAL A 124 0.21 17.76 -5.46
N ILE A 125 -0.43 17.61 -6.60
CA ILE A 125 -1.80 18.09 -6.84
C ILE A 125 -2.76 16.91 -6.69
N ILE A 126 -3.77 17.06 -5.85
CA ILE A 126 -4.80 16.05 -5.63
C ILE A 126 -6.16 16.66 -5.87
N THR A 127 -6.97 16.02 -6.71
CA THR A 127 -8.39 16.32 -6.84
C THR A 127 -9.19 15.08 -6.47
N SER A 128 -10.08 15.16 -5.49
CA SER A 128 -10.88 14.00 -5.08
C SER A 128 -12.33 14.34 -4.83
N ARG A 129 -13.23 13.45 -5.28
CA ARG A 129 -14.68 13.57 -5.09
C ARG A 129 -15.25 12.24 -4.66
N THR A 130 -16.06 12.24 -3.60
CA THR A 130 -16.59 10.99 -3.02
C THR A 130 -17.95 10.57 -3.59
N SER A 131 -18.69 11.48 -4.23
CA SER A 131 -19.95 11.18 -4.92
C SER A 131 -20.39 12.36 -5.78
N SER A 132 -21.27 12.12 -6.75
CA SER A 132 -21.83 13.18 -7.62
C SER A 132 -22.59 14.26 -6.86
N LYS A 133 -23.06 13.96 -5.64
CA LYS A 133 -23.78 14.92 -4.78
C LYS A 133 -22.85 15.75 -3.89
N LYS A 134 -21.57 15.43 -3.83
CA LYS A 134 -20.58 16.10 -2.99
C LYS A 134 -19.62 16.94 -3.84
N GLN A 135 -19.08 17.96 -3.21
CA GLN A 135 -18.04 18.83 -3.77
C GLN A 135 -16.77 18.03 -4.06
N ALA A 136 -16.03 18.43 -5.10
CA ALA A 136 -14.68 17.93 -5.33
C ALA A 136 -13.67 18.84 -4.63
N HIS A 137 -12.72 18.22 -3.93
CA HIS A 137 -11.70 18.95 -3.19
C HIS A 137 -10.38 18.92 -3.95
N TYR A 138 -9.80 20.09 -4.16
CA TYR A 138 -8.51 20.32 -4.77
C TYR A 138 -7.47 20.68 -3.71
N TYR A 139 -6.30 20.05 -3.78
CA TYR A 139 -5.22 20.22 -2.84
C TYR A 139 -3.87 20.33 -3.54
N GLU A 140 -3.04 21.26 -3.09
CA GLU A 140 -1.59 21.24 -3.32
C GLU A 140 -0.89 20.90 -2.02
N ILE A 141 -0.20 19.76 -1.98
CA ILE A 141 0.41 19.23 -0.77
C ILE A 141 1.91 19.09 -0.94
N GLN A 142 2.63 19.50 0.09
CA GLN A 142 4.06 19.25 0.28
C GLN A 142 4.28 18.44 1.56
N ILE A 143 5.40 17.73 1.62
CA ILE A 143 5.80 17.01 2.84
C ILE A 143 6.85 17.83 3.59
N ASP A 144 6.59 18.13 4.86
CA ASP A 144 7.63 18.59 5.77
C ASP A 144 8.49 17.38 6.15
N THR A 145 9.67 17.28 5.53
CA THR A 145 10.58 16.16 5.74
C THR A 145 11.18 16.15 7.14
N LYS A 146 11.23 17.27 7.87
CA LYS A 146 11.73 17.31 9.24
C LYS A 146 10.70 16.81 10.24
N LYS A 147 9.43 17.13 10.03
CA LYS A 147 8.33 16.73 10.94
C LYS A 147 7.60 15.46 10.53
N ASN A 148 7.83 14.96 9.31
CA ASN A 148 7.00 13.93 8.68
C ASN A 148 5.50 14.29 8.78
N ALA A 149 5.15 15.48 8.31
CA ALA A 149 3.80 16.01 8.37
C ALA A 149 3.42 16.68 7.05
N PRO A 150 2.13 16.64 6.68
CA PRO A 150 1.67 17.34 5.49
C PRO A 150 1.71 18.85 5.70
N ASN A 151 2.17 19.56 4.67
CA ASN A 151 2.06 21.00 4.54
C ASN A 151 1.10 21.31 3.38
N ILE A 152 -0.05 21.89 3.68
CA ILE A 152 -1.08 22.24 2.68
C ILE A 152 -0.73 23.62 2.14
N VAL A 153 -0.36 23.69 0.86
CA VAL A 153 -0.03 24.94 0.16
C VAL A 153 -1.30 25.60 -0.34
N LYS A 154 -2.24 24.80 -0.84
CA LYS A 154 -3.51 25.27 -1.40
C LYS A 154 -4.61 24.27 -1.13
N GLU A 155 -5.79 24.76 -0.77
CA GLU A 155 -7.01 23.98 -0.57
C GLU A 155 -8.18 24.75 -1.18
N GLU A 156 -8.88 24.14 -2.14
CA GLU A 156 -10.03 24.72 -2.81
C GLU A 156 -11.11 23.67 -3.08
N VAL A 157 -12.32 24.14 -3.36
CA VAL A 157 -13.38 23.33 -3.94
C VAL A 157 -13.46 23.69 -5.41
N ILE A 158 -13.43 22.69 -6.28
CA ILE A 158 -13.53 22.87 -7.73
C ILE A 158 -14.67 22.03 -8.29
N ASP A 159 -15.18 22.43 -9.45
CA ASP A 159 -16.11 21.62 -10.21
C ASP A 159 -15.36 20.67 -11.12
N VAL A 160 -15.82 19.42 -11.15
CA VAL A 160 -15.28 18.35 -11.97
C VAL A 160 -16.41 17.63 -12.69
N ASP A 161 -16.14 17.17 -13.90
CA ASP A 161 -17.09 16.49 -14.79
C ASP A 161 -17.28 15.00 -14.46
N TRP A 162 -16.47 14.44 -13.56
CA TRP A 162 -16.63 13.05 -13.08
C TRP A 162 -17.40 12.93 -11.76
N PRO A 163 -18.16 11.84 -11.56
CA PRO A 163 -19.04 11.68 -10.39
C PRO A 163 -18.30 11.35 -9.11
N HIS A 164 -17.26 10.53 -9.15
CA HIS A 164 -16.45 10.13 -8.00
C HIS A 164 -15.07 9.65 -8.48
N GLY A 165 -14.11 9.59 -7.55
CA GLY A 165 -12.75 9.14 -7.82
C GLY A 165 -11.70 10.12 -7.33
N THR A 166 -10.44 9.79 -7.58
CA THR A 166 -9.29 10.62 -7.24
C THR A 166 -8.39 10.82 -8.46
N GLN A 167 -7.91 12.04 -8.65
CA GLN A 167 -6.85 12.39 -9.58
C GLN A 167 -5.63 12.85 -8.80
N VAL A 168 -4.48 12.27 -9.12
CA VAL A 168 -3.18 12.59 -8.54
C VAL A 168 -2.28 13.10 -9.65
N GLU A 169 -1.67 14.27 -9.43
CA GLU A 169 -0.65 14.83 -10.33
C GLU A 169 0.66 15.05 -9.59
N ILE A 170 1.73 14.49 -10.15
CA ILE A 170 3.10 14.61 -9.61
C ILE A 170 4.01 15.05 -10.74
N GLU A 171 4.68 16.20 -10.55
CA GLU A 171 5.78 16.64 -11.41
C GLU A 171 7.10 16.18 -10.82
N LEU A 172 7.91 15.48 -11.61
CA LEU A 172 9.17 14.88 -11.17
C LEU A 172 10.24 14.93 -12.26
N VAL A 173 11.51 14.87 -11.83
CA VAL A 173 12.63 14.66 -12.74
C VAL A 173 12.72 13.19 -13.10
N GLY A 174 12.61 12.87 -14.39
CA GLY A 174 12.54 11.48 -14.86
C GLY A 174 13.10 11.33 -16.27
N SER A 175 13.15 10.09 -16.76
CA SER A 175 13.52 9.78 -18.13
C SER A 175 12.54 8.76 -18.69
N TYR A 176 12.00 9.06 -19.88
CA TYR A 176 11.07 8.19 -20.58
C TYR A 176 11.79 7.44 -21.70
N ASN A 177 11.76 6.12 -21.62
CA ASN A 177 12.36 5.22 -22.62
C ASN A 177 11.35 4.12 -22.94
N LYS A 178 11.29 3.73 -24.20
CA LYS A 178 10.51 2.56 -24.65
C LYS A 178 11.29 1.26 -24.45
N GLY A 179 10.58 0.13 -24.48
CA GLY A 179 11.15 -1.21 -24.36
C GLY A 179 11.13 -1.78 -22.94
N ARG A 180 12.02 -2.74 -22.65
CA ARG A 180 12.03 -3.48 -21.38
C ARG A 180 12.22 -2.58 -20.16
N GLN A 181 11.40 -2.75 -19.11
CA GLN A 181 11.35 -1.93 -17.90
C GLN A 181 10.92 -0.48 -18.16
N SER A 182 10.03 -0.27 -19.14
CA SER A 182 9.41 1.02 -19.41
C SER A 182 8.06 1.16 -18.69
N VAL A 183 7.55 2.39 -18.64
CA VAL A 183 6.17 2.64 -18.20
C VAL A 183 5.18 1.91 -19.10
N ASP A 184 5.42 1.92 -20.41
CA ASP A 184 4.53 1.32 -21.41
C ASP A 184 4.36 -0.20 -21.16
N GLU A 185 5.48 -0.92 -21.04
CA GLU A 185 5.47 -2.37 -20.75
C GLU A 185 4.81 -2.66 -19.38
N TYR A 186 5.08 -1.84 -18.37
CA TYR A 186 4.41 -2.00 -17.07
C TYR A 186 2.89 -1.87 -17.18
N LEU A 187 2.39 -0.87 -17.90
CA LEU A 187 0.94 -0.66 -18.07
C LEU A 187 0.30 -1.78 -18.89
N GLU A 188 1.00 -2.28 -19.92
CA GLU A 188 0.58 -3.45 -20.70
C GLU A 188 0.48 -4.71 -19.83
N GLN A 189 1.52 -5.04 -19.07
CA GLN A 189 1.52 -6.17 -18.13
C GLN A 189 0.45 -6.01 -17.05
N THR A 190 0.23 -4.77 -16.59
CA THR A 190 -0.84 -4.46 -15.62
C THR A 190 -2.22 -4.68 -16.23
N ALA A 191 -2.43 -4.30 -17.49
CA ALA A 191 -3.70 -4.53 -18.18
C ALA A 191 -4.00 -6.02 -18.42
N ILE A 192 -2.95 -6.83 -18.65
CA ILE A 192 -3.04 -8.29 -18.77
C ILE A 192 -3.35 -8.93 -17.41
N ALA A 193 -2.64 -8.52 -16.35
CA ALA A 193 -2.84 -9.06 -15.00
C ALA A 193 -4.17 -8.65 -14.36
N ASN A 194 -4.80 -7.57 -14.85
CA ASN A 194 -6.05 -7.02 -14.34
C ASN A 194 -7.09 -6.92 -15.47
N PRO A 195 -7.61 -8.06 -15.98
CA PRO A 195 -8.51 -8.08 -17.13
C PRO A 195 -9.84 -7.37 -16.86
N HIS A 196 -10.21 -7.14 -15.60
CA HIS A 196 -11.39 -6.39 -15.17
C HIS A 196 -11.20 -4.86 -15.20
N ALA A 197 -9.97 -4.38 -15.36
CA ALA A 197 -9.66 -2.96 -15.40
C ALA A 197 -9.63 -2.42 -16.83
N ARG A 198 -10.16 -1.21 -17.01
CA ARG A 198 -9.91 -0.38 -18.19
C ARG A 198 -8.76 0.58 -17.88
N ILE A 199 -7.75 0.64 -18.74
CA ILE A 199 -6.62 1.56 -18.61
C ILE A 199 -6.49 2.36 -19.90
N ALA A 200 -6.75 3.66 -19.85
CA ALA A 200 -6.50 4.58 -20.95
C ALA A 200 -5.21 5.36 -20.67
N TYR A 201 -4.21 5.18 -21.51
CA TYR A 201 -2.87 5.72 -21.32
C TYR A 201 -2.50 6.68 -22.46
N THR A 202 -2.15 7.91 -22.10
CA THR A 202 -1.57 8.90 -23.01
C THR A 202 -0.08 9.03 -22.71
N PRO A 203 0.81 8.43 -23.54
CA PRO A 203 2.25 8.54 -23.38
C PRO A 203 2.73 9.98 -23.67
N PRO A 204 3.96 10.35 -23.26
CA PRO A 204 4.52 11.65 -23.61
C PRO A 204 4.83 11.76 -25.12
N VAL A 205 5.04 10.62 -25.79
CA VAL A 205 5.31 10.54 -27.24
C VAL A 205 4.54 9.36 -27.84
N GLY A 206 3.71 9.64 -28.84
CA GLY A 206 2.89 8.66 -29.56
C GLY A 206 1.40 8.82 -29.29
N ASP A 207 0.62 7.87 -29.79
CA ASP A 207 -0.84 7.92 -29.68
C ASP A 207 -1.34 7.41 -28.33
N ARG A 208 -2.54 7.87 -27.96
CA ARG A 208 -3.27 7.36 -26.81
C ARG A 208 -3.61 5.88 -27.03
N VAL A 209 -3.29 5.05 -26.05
CA VAL A 209 -3.60 3.62 -26.04
C VAL A 209 -4.71 3.36 -25.03
N VAL A 210 -5.69 2.53 -25.38
CA VAL A 210 -6.77 2.12 -24.49
C VAL A 210 -6.77 0.61 -24.36
N PHE A 211 -6.58 0.12 -23.14
CA PHE A 211 -6.74 -1.28 -22.79
C PHE A 211 -8.14 -1.48 -22.19
N ASP A 212 -9.12 -1.90 -22.99
CA ASP A 212 -10.52 -2.08 -22.58
C ASP A 212 -10.72 -3.23 -21.58
N ARG A 213 -11.90 -3.45 -21.00
CA ARG A 213 -12.08 -4.57 -20.06
C ARG A 213 -12.20 -5.89 -20.83
N GLY A 214 -11.45 -6.91 -20.42
CA GLY A 214 -11.61 -8.28 -20.91
C GLY A 214 -12.70 -9.06 -20.16
N THR A 215 -12.95 -8.70 -18.89
CA THR A 215 -14.02 -9.27 -18.08
C THR A 215 -14.68 -8.22 -17.19
N LYS A 216 -15.90 -8.49 -16.72
CA LYS A 216 -16.57 -7.70 -15.67
C LYS A 216 -16.48 -8.37 -14.30
N VAL A 217 -15.93 -9.57 -14.24
CA VAL A 217 -15.78 -10.33 -12.99
C VAL A 217 -14.65 -9.72 -12.19
N MET A 218 -14.98 -9.21 -11.01
CA MET A 218 -14.00 -8.65 -10.06
C MET A 218 -13.28 -9.77 -9.31
N PRO A 219 -12.01 -9.57 -8.92
CA PRO A 219 -11.29 -10.51 -8.06
C PRO A 219 -11.99 -10.66 -6.71
N VAL A 220 -11.84 -11.83 -6.09
CA VAL A 220 -12.42 -12.10 -4.78
C VAL A 220 -11.71 -11.25 -3.73
N GLN A 221 -12.48 -10.52 -2.93
CA GLN A 221 -11.93 -9.73 -1.85
C GLN A 221 -11.26 -10.61 -0.80
N THR A 222 -10.00 -10.31 -0.49
CA THR A 222 -9.24 -11.03 0.52
C THR A 222 -9.68 -10.62 1.91
N SER A 223 -9.75 -11.60 2.80
CA SER A 223 -10.06 -11.36 4.20
C SER A 223 -8.79 -11.06 4.98
N GLU A 224 -8.86 -10.11 5.91
CA GLU A 224 -7.80 -9.90 6.89
C GLU A 224 -7.65 -11.13 7.78
N ILE A 225 -6.41 -11.58 7.97
CA ILE A 225 -6.09 -12.69 8.85
C ILE A 225 -5.19 -12.24 9.99
N ARG A 226 -5.19 -13.04 11.04
CA ARG A 226 -4.20 -12.94 12.11
C ARG A 226 -2.91 -13.66 11.70
N PRO A 227 -1.76 -13.29 12.27
CA PRO A 227 -0.50 -13.96 11.98
C PRO A 227 -0.61 -15.46 12.27
N HIS A 228 0.05 -16.26 11.44
CA HIS A 228 0.21 -17.68 11.71
C HIS A 228 1.34 -17.87 12.73
N PRO A 229 1.19 -18.74 13.75
CA PRO A 229 2.21 -18.87 14.81
C PRO A 229 3.63 -19.18 14.31
N TYR A 230 3.77 -20.03 13.29
CA TYR A 230 5.07 -20.34 12.70
C TYR A 230 5.78 -19.15 12.06
N GLY A 231 5.04 -18.13 11.61
CA GLY A 231 5.60 -16.96 10.92
C GLY A 231 5.93 -15.79 11.84
N VAL A 232 5.77 -15.95 13.16
CA VAL A 232 6.04 -14.90 14.14
C VAL A 232 7.41 -15.12 14.74
N GLU A 233 8.21 -14.07 14.91
CA GLU A 233 9.50 -14.13 15.61
C GLU A 233 9.31 -13.93 17.13
N LEU A 234 10.29 -14.37 17.92
CA LEU A 234 10.27 -14.22 19.38
C LEU A 234 10.00 -12.77 19.83
N GLY A 235 10.65 -11.78 19.21
CA GLY A 235 10.45 -10.37 19.56
C GLY A 235 9.01 -9.90 19.32
N MET A 236 8.39 -10.35 18.23
CA MET A 236 7.00 -10.06 17.91
C MET A 236 6.05 -10.80 18.87
N LEU A 237 6.33 -12.05 19.22
CA LEU A 237 5.57 -12.79 20.23
C LEU A 237 5.56 -12.06 21.58
N ILE A 238 6.73 -11.59 22.03
CA ILE A 238 6.87 -10.80 23.27
C ILE A 238 6.05 -9.52 23.17
N LYS A 239 6.12 -8.80 22.04
CA LYS A 239 5.32 -7.59 21.82
C LYS A 239 3.82 -7.88 21.93
N LEU A 240 3.34 -8.92 21.24
CA LEU A 240 1.94 -9.34 21.27
C LEU A 240 1.47 -9.71 22.68
N LEU A 241 2.31 -10.39 23.49
CA LEU A 241 2.01 -10.72 24.89
C LEU A 241 1.76 -9.46 25.75
N HIS A 242 2.45 -8.35 25.46
CA HIS A 242 2.30 -7.08 26.19
C HIS A 242 1.08 -6.27 25.70
N GLU A 243 0.80 -6.31 24.39
CA GLU A 243 -0.26 -5.52 23.75
C GLU A 243 -1.65 -6.17 23.83
N THR A 244 -1.72 -7.49 23.99
CA THR A 244 -2.99 -8.22 23.98
C THR A 244 -3.96 -7.74 25.07
N ARG A 245 -5.25 -7.83 24.74
CA ARG A 245 -6.37 -7.60 25.67
C ARG A 245 -6.80 -8.89 26.40
N SER A 246 -6.31 -10.05 25.97
CA SER A 246 -6.65 -11.33 26.58
C SER A 246 -6.10 -11.43 28.00
N HIS A 247 -6.96 -11.83 28.94
CA HIS A 247 -6.58 -12.00 30.35
C HIS A 247 -5.74 -13.25 30.60
N TRP A 248 -5.90 -14.28 29.77
CA TRP A 248 -5.28 -15.61 29.94
C TRP A 248 -4.40 -15.96 28.74
N LEU A 249 -3.30 -16.69 28.98
CA LEU A 249 -2.36 -17.13 27.94
C LEU A 249 -3.02 -17.99 26.85
N SER A 250 -3.89 -18.91 27.25
CA SER A 250 -4.69 -19.70 26.30
C SER A 250 -5.63 -18.84 25.45
N GLY A 251 -6.22 -17.79 26.04
CA GLY A 251 -7.05 -16.83 25.32
C GLY A 251 -6.23 -15.99 24.35
N PHE A 252 -5.04 -15.57 24.75
CA PHE A 252 -4.07 -14.86 23.90
C PHE A 252 -3.71 -15.66 22.65
N LEU A 253 -3.34 -16.94 22.82
CA LEU A 253 -2.98 -17.80 21.69
C LEU A 253 -4.15 -17.94 20.69
N GLN A 254 -5.39 -18.01 21.19
CA GLN A 254 -6.59 -18.09 20.36
C GLN A 254 -6.99 -16.75 19.74
N SER A 255 -6.71 -15.63 20.40
CA SER A 255 -7.14 -14.29 19.98
C SER A 255 -6.18 -13.63 19.02
N GLU A 256 -4.87 -13.83 19.19
CA GLU A 256 -3.84 -13.14 18.40
C GLU A 256 -3.37 -13.93 17.17
N PHE A 257 -3.60 -15.25 17.13
CA PHE A 257 -3.11 -16.09 16.04
C PHE A 257 -4.25 -16.76 15.25
N CYS A 258 -4.03 -16.98 13.96
CA CYS A 258 -4.90 -17.84 13.18
C CYS A 258 -4.58 -19.32 13.44
N ARG A 259 -5.56 -20.21 13.21
CA ARG A 259 -5.42 -21.67 13.33
C ARG A 259 -5.08 -22.21 14.73
N VAL A 260 -5.14 -21.38 15.76
CA VAL A 260 -5.00 -21.80 17.16
C VAL A 260 -6.38 -21.89 17.82
N GLY A 261 -6.90 -23.10 17.96
CA GLY A 261 -8.13 -23.38 18.72
C GLY A 261 -7.85 -23.70 20.20
N PRO A 262 -8.89 -23.92 21.02
CA PRO A 262 -8.73 -24.19 22.45
C PRO A 262 -7.78 -25.36 22.76
N LYS A 263 -7.96 -26.50 22.07
CA LYS A 263 -7.13 -27.70 22.25
C LYS A 263 -5.66 -27.44 21.94
N VAL A 264 -5.40 -26.73 20.84
CA VAL A 264 -4.04 -26.40 20.39
C VAL A 264 -3.38 -25.41 21.34
N ALA A 265 -4.13 -24.41 21.83
CA ALA A 265 -3.63 -23.47 22.82
C ALA A 265 -3.22 -24.18 24.13
N GLU A 266 -4.04 -25.12 24.59
CA GLU A 266 -3.72 -25.94 25.77
C GLU A 266 -2.48 -26.83 25.54
N GLU A 267 -2.36 -27.44 24.36
CA GLU A 267 -1.19 -28.24 23.98
C GLU A 267 0.10 -27.41 23.98
N ILE A 268 0.06 -26.22 23.36
CA ILE A 268 1.20 -25.28 23.35
C ILE A 268 1.60 -24.90 24.77
N CYS A 269 0.64 -24.51 25.61
CA CYS A 269 0.91 -24.17 27.02
C CYS A 269 1.51 -25.35 27.79
N LYS A 270 1.01 -26.58 27.56
CA LYS A 270 1.52 -27.79 28.21
C LYS A 270 2.96 -28.09 27.79
N THR A 271 3.27 -28.01 26.51
CA THR A 271 4.61 -28.21 25.96
C THR A 271 5.59 -27.16 26.49
N ALA A 272 5.14 -25.89 26.56
CA ALA A 272 5.91 -24.78 27.14
C ALA A 272 6.05 -24.87 28.68
N ARG A 273 5.31 -25.77 29.33
CA ARG A 273 5.17 -25.88 30.80
C ARG A 273 4.69 -24.57 31.45
N LEU A 274 3.77 -23.87 30.78
CA LEU A 274 3.16 -22.64 31.25
C LEU A 274 1.69 -22.86 31.63
N ASN A 275 1.23 -22.16 32.66
CA ASN A 275 -0.17 -22.22 33.06
C ASN A 275 -1.05 -21.55 31.98
N PRO A 276 -2.06 -22.24 31.41
CA PRO A 276 -2.96 -21.66 30.42
C PRO A 276 -3.74 -20.43 30.91
N ARG A 277 -3.87 -20.27 32.23
CA ARG A 277 -4.50 -19.12 32.92
C ARG A 277 -3.50 -18.07 33.41
N ALA A 278 -2.22 -18.23 33.10
CA ALA A 278 -1.22 -17.19 33.35
C ALA A 278 -1.60 -15.91 32.60
N GLN A 279 -1.25 -14.76 33.17
CA GLN A 279 -1.49 -13.48 32.54
C GLN A 279 -0.44 -13.24 31.44
N PRO A 280 -0.82 -13.00 30.16
CA PRO A 280 0.13 -12.82 29.06
C PRO A 280 1.19 -11.76 29.34
N LYS A 281 0.79 -10.63 29.94
CA LYS A 281 1.65 -9.49 30.27
C LYS A 281 2.69 -9.76 31.37
N ARG A 282 2.57 -10.88 32.09
CA ARG A 282 3.50 -11.28 33.16
C ARG A 282 4.48 -12.37 32.73
N ILE A 283 4.37 -12.87 31.50
CA ILE A 283 5.28 -13.89 30.97
C ILE A 283 6.67 -13.28 30.83
N ALA A 284 7.64 -13.85 31.54
CA ALA A 284 9.02 -13.38 31.50
C ALA A 284 9.67 -13.73 30.15
N ARG A 285 10.77 -13.06 29.80
CA ARG A 285 11.46 -13.27 28.52
C ARG A 285 11.88 -14.73 28.29
N GLN A 286 12.41 -15.39 29.31
CA GLN A 286 12.78 -16.81 29.26
C GLN A 286 11.56 -17.74 29.10
N GLU A 287 10.40 -17.36 29.64
CA GLU A 287 9.16 -18.10 29.46
C GLU A 287 8.58 -17.90 28.06
N ALA A 288 8.74 -16.69 27.50
CA ALA A 288 8.37 -16.40 26.12
C ALA A 288 9.22 -17.19 25.12
N GLU A 289 10.51 -17.40 25.39
CA GLU A 289 11.38 -18.29 24.60
C GLU A 289 10.86 -19.73 24.60
N LYS A 290 10.52 -20.28 25.78
CA LYS A 290 9.92 -21.63 25.89
C LYS A 290 8.58 -21.72 25.16
N LEU A 291 7.74 -20.69 25.27
CA LEU A 291 6.48 -20.61 24.56
C LEU A 291 6.70 -20.58 23.04
N TYR A 292 7.70 -19.82 22.57
CA TYR A 292 8.08 -19.75 21.17
C TYR A 292 8.54 -21.10 20.63
N GLU A 293 9.44 -21.79 21.33
CA GLU A 293 9.88 -23.14 20.96
C GLU A 293 8.73 -24.14 20.96
N ALA A 294 7.83 -24.06 21.95
CA ALA A 294 6.64 -24.91 22.00
C ALA A 294 5.71 -24.69 20.81
N ILE A 295 5.53 -23.43 20.37
CA ILE A 295 4.76 -23.09 19.17
C ILE A 295 5.37 -23.77 17.93
N GLN A 296 6.69 -23.66 17.74
CA GLN A 296 7.38 -24.21 16.57
C GLN A 296 7.33 -25.75 16.54
N ASN A 297 7.34 -26.40 17.71
CA ASN A 297 7.29 -27.85 17.84
C ASN A 297 5.87 -28.45 17.82
N THR A 298 4.84 -27.62 18.01
CA THR A 298 3.43 -28.08 17.98
C THR A 298 2.97 -28.20 16.53
N LYS A 299 2.26 -29.27 16.17
CA LYS A 299 1.73 -29.45 14.82
C LYS A 299 0.49 -28.57 14.60
N LEU A 300 0.62 -27.54 13.78
CA LEU A 300 -0.44 -26.59 13.47
C LEU A 300 -1.04 -26.85 12.08
N MET A 301 -2.32 -26.48 11.93
CA MET A 301 -2.99 -26.50 10.63
C MET A 301 -2.38 -25.43 9.71
N ALA A 302 -2.31 -25.70 8.41
CA ALA A 302 -1.78 -24.75 7.45
C ALA A 302 -2.50 -23.37 7.50
N PRO A 303 -1.78 -22.28 7.17
CA PRO A 303 -2.36 -20.94 7.10
C PRO A 303 -3.63 -20.91 6.23
N PRO A 304 -4.61 -20.07 6.58
CA PRO A 304 -5.81 -19.90 5.76
C PRO A 304 -5.46 -19.25 4.42
N THR A 305 -6.09 -19.71 3.33
CA THR A 305 -5.83 -19.23 1.97
C THR A 305 -6.75 -18.09 1.52
N ASN A 306 -7.78 -17.77 2.31
CA ASN A 306 -8.73 -16.67 2.03
C ASN A 306 -8.13 -15.27 2.17
N CYS A 307 -6.86 -15.16 2.59
CA CYS A 307 -6.08 -13.94 2.56
C CYS A 307 -5.38 -13.68 1.21
N LEU A 308 -5.48 -14.63 0.27
CA LEU A 308 -4.89 -14.58 -1.07
C LEU A 308 -5.99 -14.48 -2.13
N SER A 309 -5.72 -13.74 -3.20
CA SER A 309 -6.59 -13.66 -4.38
C SER A 309 -5.74 -13.93 -5.63
N PRO A 310 -5.67 -15.18 -6.12
CA PRO A 310 -5.02 -15.47 -7.39
C PRO A 310 -5.82 -14.86 -8.56
N ILE A 311 -5.16 -14.50 -9.65
CA ILE A 311 -5.81 -13.96 -10.85
C ILE A 311 -6.74 -15.02 -11.47
N GLY A 312 -6.29 -16.28 -11.53
CA GLY A 312 -7.01 -17.38 -12.17
C GLY A 312 -6.58 -17.59 -13.63
N ALA A 313 -6.54 -18.85 -14.08
CA ALA A 313 -6.03 -19.20 -15.41
C ALA A 313 -6.88 -18.59 -16.55
N GLU A 314 -8.21 -18.61 -16.40
CA GLU A 314 -9.14 -18.03 -17.40
C GLU A 314 -8.97 -16.52 -17.52
N GLN A 315 -8.75 -15.84 -16.40
CA GLN A 315 -8.56 -14.39 -16.32
C GLN A 315 -7.23 -13.98 -16.93
N ILE A 316 -6.16 -14.75 -16.70
CA ILE A 316 -4.86 -14.54 -17.36
C ILE A 316 -5.01 -14.71 -18.87
N LEU A 317 -5.67 -15.77 -19.33
CA LEU A 317 -5.94 -15.99 -20.76
C LEU A 317 -6.73 -14.83 -21.37
N THR A 318 -7.77 -14.37 -20.68
CA THR A 318 -8.58 -13.21 -21.09
C THR A 318 -7.74 -11.94 -21.19
N GLY A 319 -6.81 -11.73 -20.25
CA GLY A 319 -5.87 -10.61 -20.26
C GLY A 319 -4.90 -10.67 -21.44
N LEU A 320 -4.35 -11.86 -21.73
CA LEU A 320 -3.41 -12.08 -22.84
C LEU A 320 -4.07 -11.88 -24.21
N LEU A 321 -5.34 -12.26 -24.36
CA LEU A 321 -6.09 -12.07 -25.61
C LEU A 321 -6.51 -10.60 -25.86
N LYS A 322 -6.17 -9.70 -24.94
CA LYS A 322 -6.53 -8.27 -24.97
C LYS A 322 -5.37 -7.37 -25.45
N GLY A 323 -4.13 -7.84 -25.28
CA GLY A 323 -2.91 -7.16 -25.73
C GLY A 323 -2.59 -7.54 -27.17
#